data_AF-A0A383AVW5-F1
#
_entry.id   AF-A0A383AVW5-F1
#
_cell.length_a   1.000
_cell.length_b   1.000
_cell.length_c   1.000
_cell.angle_alpha   90.00
_cell.angle_beta   90.00
_cell.angle_gamma   90.00
#
_symmetry.space_group_name_H-M   'P 1'
#
loop_
_entity.id
_entity.type
_entity.pdbx_description
1 polymer ?
#
loop_
_entity_poly.entity_id
_entity_poly.type
_entity_poly.pdbx_seq_one_letter_code
_entity_poly.pdbx_strand_id
1 'polypeptide(L)'
;LELNNLEYDPVDLTFNFDLTNQTASANGVHIAGTFQGWDASTTEMTDPDNDGIYSYTHSFTTGERIEYKFINGDSWADPHDNFDSELSCVDLDEDAGIYNREWTVPFSEMALDPVCMNSCDACESSATNTHSLSFDGVDDYANIVELSTAIDNSSITLMGWFKSTSNGEPNIYLEGIFGFRNYPQYDGNYFALMNWTGWPGIPTIECYGGIPGNIVLTPSDDTWYHLTLVYDNTNAVFSTYLDGIQMAS
;
A
#
# COMPACT_ATOMS: atom_id res chain seq x y z
N LEU A 1 34.67 18.20 -21.30
CA LEU A 1 33.34 18.32 -20.67
C LEU A 1 32.34 18.16 -21.79
N GLU A 2 32.05 16.91 -22.14
CA GLU A 2 30.87 16.64 -22.96
C GLU A 2 29.67 16.93 -22.07
N LEU A 3 28.82 17.85 -22.52
CA LEU A 3 27.54 18.09 -21.89
C LEU A 3 26.73 16.81 -22.09
N ASN A 4 26.35 16.15 -20.99
CA ASN A 4 25.39 15.05 -21.02
C ASN A 4 24.14 15.56 -21.73
N ASN A 5 23.93 15.11 -22.97
CA ASN A 5 22.65 15.17 -23.62
C ASN A 5 21.74 14.30 -22.74
N LEU A 6 20.77 14.90 -22.06
CA LEU A 6 19.66 14.13 -21.48
C LEU A 6 18.91 13.56 -22.67
N GLU A 7 19.24 12.33 -23.05
CA GLU A 7 18.53 11.62 -24.10
C GLU A 7 17.17 11.26 -23.51
N TYR A 8 16.13 11.85 -24.09
CA TYR A 8 14.75 11.53 -23.79
C TYR A 8 14.45 10.16 -24.40
N ASP A 9 14.90 9.11 -23.72
CA ASP A 9 14.72 7.74 -24.19
C ASP A 9 13.23 7.36 -24.15
N PRO A 10 12.75 6.55 -25.10
CA PRO A 10 11.41 5.99 -25.00
C PRO A 10 11.35 5.02 -23.82
N VAL A 11 10.30 5.12 -23.00
CA VAL A 11 10.01 4.19 -21.90
C VAL A 11 8.61 3.61 -22.05
N ASP A 12 8.47 2.34 -21.70
CA ASP A 12 7.19 1.64 -21.74
C ASP A 12 6.36 1.97 -20.49
N LEU A 13 5.13 2.43 -20.72
CA LEU A 13 4.14 2.67 -19.69
C LEU A 13 2.94 1.73 -19.91
N THR A 14 2.60 0.96 -18.88
CA THR A 14 1.43 0.08 -18.90
C THR A 14 0.27 0.73 -18.14
N PHE A 15 -0.85 0.90 -18.82
CA PHE A 15 -2.13 1.36 -18.27
C PHE A 15 -2.98 0.17 -17.90
N ASN A 16 -3.64 0.23 -16.74
CA ASN A 16 -4.47 -0.84 -16.20
C ASN A 16 -5.86 -0.31 -15.87
N PHE A 17 -6.87 -0.82 -16.56
CA PHE A 17 -8.27 -0.44 -16.36
C PHE A 17 -9.02 -1.59 -15.69
N ASP A 18 -9.41 -1.38 -14.43
CA ASP A 18 -10.12 -2.36 -13.64
C ASP A 18 -11.62 -2.34 -14.00
N LEU A 19 -12.13 -3.51 -14.42
CA LEU A 19 -13.55 -3.75 -14.67
C LEU A 19 -14.11 -4.88 -13.80
N THR A 20 -13.45 -5.27 -12.71
CA THR A 20 -13.80 -6.44 -11.86
C THR A 20 -15.28 -6.49 -11.45
N ASN A 21 -15.91 -5.34 -11.18
CA ASN A 21 -17.33 -5.26 -10.81
C ASN A 21 -18.24 -4.77 -11.95
N GLN A 22 -17.72 -4.69 -13.17
CA GLN A 22 -18.41 -4.17 -14.34
C GLN A 22 -18.43 -5.24 -15.43
N THR A 23 -19.44 -5.21 -16.30
CA THR A 23 -19.45 -6.08 -17.47
C THR A 23 -18.66 -5.41 -18.58
N ALA A 24 -17.57 -6.03 -19.02
CA ALA A 24 -16.84 -5.58 -20.20
C ALA A 24 -17.75 -5.62 -21.43
N SER A 25 -17.67 -4.60 -22.27
CA SER A 25 -18.48 -4.45 -23.47
C SER A 25 -18.14 -5.53 -24.49
N ALA A 26 -19.16 -5.99 -25.22
CA ALA A 26 -18.97 -6.93 -26.32
C ALA A 26 -18.19 -6.31 -27.49
N ASN A 27 -18.08 -4.98 -27.53
CA ASN A 27 -17.26 -4.25 -28.51
C ASN A 27 -15.80 -4.09 -28.06
N GLY A 28 -15.41 -4.64 -26.91
CA GLY A 28 -14.07 -4.52 -26.35
C GLY A 28 -13.92 -3.37 -25.35
N VAL A 29 -12.70 -3.19 -24.88
CA VAL A 29 -12.31 -2.17 -23.89
C VAL A 29 -11.18 -1.37 -24.51
N HIS A 30 -11.26 -0.04 -24.46
CA HIS A 30 -10.34 0.83 -25.19
C HIS A 30 -9.77 1.94 -24.30
N ILE A 31 -8.66 2.51 -24.75
CA ILE A 31 -8.05 3.71 -24.18
C ILE A 31 -7.90 4.76 -25.29
N ALA A 32 -8.24 6.01 -24.98
CA ALA A 32 -8.02 7.14 -25.89
C ALA A 32 -7.28 8.25 -25.16
N GLY A 33 -6.32 8.89 -25.82
CA GLY A 33 -5.50 9.93 -25.22
C GLY A 33 -4.67 10.75 -26.20
N THR A 34 -3.79 11.60 -25.68
CA THR A 34 -2.96 12.49 -26.51
C THR A 34 -2.07 11.74 -27.52
N PHE A 35 -1.70 10.50 -27.22
CA PHE A 35 -0.79 9.67 -28.01
C PHE A 35 -1.38 9.03 -29.28
N GLN A 36 -2.69 9.06 -29.46
CA GLN A 36 -3.34 8.53 -30.67
C GLN A 36 -4.43 9.44 -31.27
N GLY A 37 -4.57 10.69 -30.77
CA GLY A 37 -5.52 11.67 -31.31
C GLY A 37 -6.98 11.52 -30.84
N TRP A 38 -7.20 11.10 -29.60
CA TRP A 38 -8.51 10.89 -28.95
C TRP A 38 -9.55 10.03 -29.72
N ASP A 39 -9.12 8.98 -30.42
CA ASP A 39 -10.01 8.02 -31.08
C ASP A 39 -10.38 6.83 -30.17
N ALA A 40 -11.62 6.83 -29.69
CA ALA A 40 -12.18 5.82 -28.78
C ALA A 40 -12.17 4.37 -29.30
N SER A 41 -11.93 4.15 -30.60
CA SER A 41 -12.07 2.84 -31.25
C SER A 41 -10.76 2.18 -31.67
N THR A 42 -9.63 2.89 -31.57
CA THR A 42 -8.38 2.45 -32.21
C THR A 42 -7.48 1.59 -31.35
N THR A 43 -7.49 1.83 -30.03
CA THR A 43 -6.52 1.23 -29.11
C THR A 43 -7.24 0.34 -28.11
N GLU A 44 -7.39 -0.93 -28.47
CA GLU A 44 -7.99 -1.97 -27.64
C GLU A 44 -7.03 -2.39 -26.51
N MET A 45 -7.56 -2.53 -25.30
CA MET A 45 -6.92 -3.08 -24.12
C MET A 45 -7.30 -4.55 -23.96
N THR A 46 -6.42 -5.37 -23.39
CA THR A 46 -6.64 -6.82 -23.29
C THR A 46 -6.51 -7.33 -21.86
N ASP A 47 -7.24 -8.39 -21.53
CA ASP A 47 -7.18 -9.13 -20.26
C ASP A 47 -6.76 -10.60 -20.54
N PRO A 48 -5.45 -10.87 -20.71
CA PRO A 48 -4.97 -12.21 -21.11
C PRO A 48 -4.99 -13.24 -19.97
N ASP A 49 -4.93 -12.82 -18.71
CA ASP A 49 -4.95 -13.67 -17.52
C ASP A 49 -6.35 -13.83 -16.91
N ASN A 50 -7.35 -13.09 -17.42
CA ASN A 50 -8.75 -13.11 -17.00
C ASN A 50 -8.92 -12.72 -15.52
N ASP A 51 -8.19 -11.71 -15.08
CA ASP A 51 -8.31 -11.17 -13.73
C ASP A 51 -9.31 -10.00 -13.64
N GLY A 52 -9.84 -9.54 -14.77
CA GLY A 52 -10.77 -8.41 -14.86
C GLY A 52 -10.09 -7.05 -15.04
N ILE A 53 -8.77 -7.02 -15.16
CA ILE A 53 -7.96 -5.83 -15.41
C ILE A 53 -7.51 -5.85 -16.87
N TYR A 54 -7.92 -4.83 -17.61
CA TYR A 54 -7.56 -4.67 -19.01
C TYR A 54 -6.31 -3.81 -19.11
N SER A 55 -5.28 -4.32 -19.80
CA SER A 55 -3.99 -3.66 -19.90
C SER A 55 -3.66 -3.21 -21.32
N TYR A 56 -2.96 -2.07 -21.43
CA TYR A 56 -2.35 -1.58 -22.66
C TYR A 56 -0.97 -1.01 -22.35
N THR A 57 0.04 -1.31 -23.18
CA THR A 57 1.40 -0.79 -23.02
C THR A 57 1.80 0.01 -24.25
N HIS A 58 2.40 1.18 -24.02
CA HIS A 58 2.89 2.05 -25.09
C HIS A 58 4.22 2.70 -24.69
N SER A 59 5.09 2.91 -25.68
CA SER A 59 6.37 3.58 -25.48
C SER A 59 6.21 5.09 -25.64
N PHE A 60 6.52 5.85 -24.60
CA PHE A 60 6.43 7.31 -24.59
C PHE A 60 7.79 7.95 -24.38
N THR A 61 7.90 9.23 -24.71
CA THR A 61 9.09 10.02 -24.40
C THR A 61 9.11 10.33 -22.90
N THR A 62 10.23 10.09 -22.20
CA THR A 62 10.34 10.47 -20.78
C THR A 62 9.93 11.94 -20.53
N GLY A 63 9.28 12.23 -19.40
CA GLY A 63 8.82 13.58 -19.06
C GLY A 63 7.71 14.16 -19.96
N GLU A 64 7.21 13.41 -20.95
CA GLU A 64 6.02 13.78 -21.70
C GLU A 64 4.79 13.80 -20.78
N ARG A 65 3.95 14.83 -20.91
CA ARG A 65 2.64 14.90 -20.25
C ARG A 65 1.62 14.20 -21.16
N ILE A 66 0.94 13.21 -20.61
CA ILE A 66 -0.08 12.46 -21.32
C ILE A 66 -1.43 12.67 -20.64
N GLU A 67 -2.46 12.80 -21.46
CA GLU A 67 -3.84 12.79 -21.00
C GLU A 67 -4.59 11.65 -21.67
N TYR A 68 -5.49 11.01 -20.94
CA TYR A 68 -6.22 9.84 -21.42
C TYR A 68 -7.56 9.62 -20.72
N LYS A 69 -8.37 8.74 -21.32
CA LYS A 69 -9.62 8.21 -20.79
C LYS A 69 -9.73 6.73 -21.12
N PHE A 70 -10.32 5.96 -20.22
CA PHE A 70 -10.75 4.59 -20.49
C PHE A 70 -12.19 4.56 -21.02
N ILE A 71 -12.44 3.58 -21.90
CA ILE A 71 -13.72 3.35 -22.56
C ILE A 71 -14.06 1.87 -22.42
N ASN A 72 -15.23 1.57 -21.85
CA ASN A 72 -15.81 0.22 -21.83
C ASN A 72 -16.74 0.05 -23.04
N GLY A 73 -16.13 -0.06 -24.22
CA GLY A 73 -16.76 -0.02 -25.54
C GLY A 73 -15.76 0.52 -26.56
N ASP A 74 -16.23 0.89 -27.75
CA ASP A 74 -15.42 1.36 -28.88
C ASP A 74 -15.86 2.75 -29.39
N SER A 75 -16.67 3.46 -28.61
CA SER A 75 -17.24 4.77 -28.97
C SER A 75 -17.39 5.69 -27.76
N TRP A 76 -17.33 7.00 -27.99
CA TRP A 76 -17.65 8.01 -26.97
C TRP A 76 -19.13 7.98 -26.51
N ALA A 77 -19.99 7.19 -27.19
CA ALA A 77 -21.35 6.92 -26.73
C ALA A 77 -21.42 5.77 -25.70
N ASP A 78 -20.37 4.97 -25.57
CA ASP A 78 -20.25 3.90 -24.59
C ASP A 78 -19.80 4.45 -23.23
N PRO A 79 -19.95 3.69 -22.13
CA PRO A 79 -19.42 4.09 -20.83
C PRO A 79 -17.92 4.40 -20.91
N HIS A 80 -17.52 5.59 -20.47
CA HIS A 80 -16.14 6.06 -20.46
C HIS A 80 -15.90 7.00 -19.28
N ASP A 81 -14.64 7.31 -19.02
CA ASP A 81 -14.26 8.25 -17.97
C ASP A 81 -14.85 9.64 -18.22
N ASN A 82 -15.71 10.08 -17.31
CA ASN A 82 -16.41 11.35 -17.29
C ASN A 82 -16.38 11.93 -15.87
N PHE A 83 -15.22 12.44 -15.49
CA PHE A 83 -14.97 13.09 -14.21
C PHE A 83 -15.58 14.50 -14.15
N ASP A 84 -16.29 14.80 -13.08
CA ASP A 84 -16.95 16.09 -12.83
C ASP A 84 -16.29 16.91 -11.70
N SER A 85 -15.21 16.39 -11.13
CA SER A 85 -14.48 16.97 -10.01
C SER A 85 -12.99 16.67 -10.09
N GLU A 86 -12.20 17.52 -9.45
CA GLU A 86 -10.75 17.37 -9.35
C GLU A 86 -10.40 16.22 -8.39
N LEU A 87 -9.57 15.29 -8.87
CA LEU A 87 -9.00 14.17 -8.14
C LEU A 87 -7.49 14.12 -8.39
N SER A 88 -6.77 13.32 -7.61
CA SER A 88 -5.30 13.23 -7.69
C SER A 88 -4.74 12.76 -9.04
N CYS A 89 -5.54 12.02 -9.82
CA CYS A 89 -5.13 11.43 -11.09
C CYS A 89 -5.69 12.13 -12.33
N VAL A 90 -6.32 13.29 -12.17
CA VAL A 90 -6.97 14.01 -13.28
C VAL A 90 -6.56 15.48 -13.34
N ASP A 91 -6.62 16.06 -14.54
CA ASP A 91 -6.44 17.49 -14.77
C ASP A 91 -7.57 18.05 -15.64
N LEU A 92 -7.86 19.33 -15.46
CA LEU A 92 -8.93 20.03 -16.16
C LEU A 92 -8.51 20.31 -17.60
N ASP A 93 -9.22 19.72 -18.55
CA ASP A 93 -9.21 20.18 -19.94
C ASP A 93 -9.97 21.51 -19.99
N GLU A 94 -9.24 22.63 -20.06
CA GLU A 94 -9.83 23.98 -20.09
C GLU A 94 -10.73 24.21 -21.31
N ASP A 95 -10.47 23.53 -22.42
CA ASP A 95 -11.22 23.69 -23.67
C ASP A 95 -12.54 22.90 -23.63
N ALA A 96 -12.52 21.69 -23.06
CA ALA A 96 -13.69 20.83 -22.95
C ALA A 96 -14.50 21.04 -21.66
N GLY A 97 -13.91 21.64 -20.62
CA GLY A 97 -14.52 21.86 -19.31
C GLY A 97 -14.80 20.58 -18.53
N ILE A 98 -14.05 19.50 -18.83
CA ILE A 98 -14.13 18.20 -18.18
C ILE A 98 -12.73 17.77 -17.74
N TYR A 99 -12.63 16.80 -16.82
CA TYR A 99 -11.33 16.29 -16.40
C TYR A 99 -10.92 15.05 -17.21
N ASN A 100 -9.65 15.00 -17.58
CA ASN A 100 -8.98 13.85 -18.19
C ASN A 100 -8.02 13.23 -17.18
N ARG A 101 -7.77 11.93 -17.26
CA ARG A 101 -6.67 11.34 -16.49
C ARG A 101 -5.36 11.91 -17.01
N GLU A 102 -4.42 12.19 -16.11
CA GLU A 102 -3.12 12.71 -16.46
C GLU A 102 -1.99 11.82 -15.93
N TRP A 103 -0.92 11.70 -16.70
CA TRP A 103 0.35 11.22 -16.19
C TRP A 103 1.54 12.00 -16.79
N THR A 104 2.63 12.10 -16.03
CA THR A 104 3.94 12.51 -16.56
C THR A 104 4.83 11.28 -16.69
N VAL A 105 5.28 10.99 -17.91
CA VAL A 105 6.03 9.77 -18.21
C VAL A 105 7.31 9.68 -17.36
N PRO A 106 7.54 8.58 -16.63
CA PRO A 106 8.68 8.42 -15.72
C PRO A 106 10.01 8.23 -16.47
N PHE A 107 11.13 8.09 -15.75
CA PHE A 107 12.46 7.86 -16.34
C PHE A 107 12.83 6.38 -16.53
N SER A 108 11.90 5.47 -16.26
CA SER A 108 12.04 4.03 -16.41
C SER A 108 10.70 3.41 -16.74
N GLU A 109 10.70 2.20 -17.29
CA GLU A 109 9.46 1.44 -17.50
C GLU A 109 8.65 1.33 -16.20
N MET A 110 7.33 1.42 -16.32
CA MET A 110 6.40 1.42 -15.19
C MET A 110 5.06 0.85 -15.62
N ALA A 111 4.44 0.07 -14.72
CA ALA A 111 3.03 -0.24 -14.77
C ALA A 111 2.29 0.66 -13.78
N LEU A 112 1.25 1.34 -14.23
CA LEU A 112 0.38 2.13 -13.37
C LEU A 112 -0.52 1.21 -12.55
N ASP A 113 -0.90 1.64 -11.35
CA ASP A 113 -1.86 0.89 -10.56
C ASP A 113 -3.22 0.78 -11.29
N PRO A 114 -3.95 -0.33 -11.16
CA PRO A 114 -5.28 -0.48 -11.74
C PRO A 114 -6.25 0.57 -11.19
N VAL A 115 -7.06 1.15 -12.07
CA VAL A 115 -8.06 2.17 -11.69
C VAL A 115 -9.44 1.84 -12.23
N CYS A 116 -10.48 2.20 -11.49
CA CYS A 116 -11.87 2.05 -11.89
C CYS A 116 -12.34 3.20 -12.76
N MET A 117 -13.44 2.97 -13.48
CA MET A 117 -14.15 4.01 -14.22
C MET A 117 -14.49 5.17 -13.28
N ASN A 118 -14.13 6.40 -13.65
CA ASN A 118 -14.38 7.61 -12.84
C ASN A 118 -13.74 7.59 -11.43
N SER A 119 -12.70 6.79 -11.20
CA SER A 119 -11.97 6.72 -9.93
C SER A 119 -10.46 6.73 -10.16
N CYS A 120 -9.71 7.27 -9.20
CA CYS A 120 -8.25 7.12 -9.16
C CYS A 120 -7.79 5.85 -8.46
N ASP A 121 -8.72 5.12 -7.85
CA ASP A 121 -8.48 3.84 -7.19
C ASP A 121 -9.03 2.70 -8.06
N ALA A 122 -8.52 1.48 -7.83
CA ALA A 122 -9.07 0.24 -8.40
C ALA A 122 -10.59 0.16 -8.18
N CYS A 123 -11.30 -0.60 -9.01
CA CYS A 123 -12.71 -0.83 -8.72
C CYS A 123 -12.79 -1.49 -7.36
N GLU A 124 -13.75 -1.06 -6.54
CA GLU A 124 -14.02 -1.74 -5.28
C GLU A 124 -14.21 -3.20 -5.63
N SER A 125 -13.21 -4.06 -5.40
CA SER A 125 -13.46 -5.47 -5.55
C SER A 125 -14.58 -5.76 -4.57
N SER A 126 -15.61 -6.49 -5.00
CA SER A 126 -16.35 -7.28 -4.02
C SER A 126 -15.38 -8.33 -3.50
N ALA A 127 -14.38 -7.87 -2.73
CA ALA A 127 -13.55 -8.68 -1.90
C ALA A 127 -14.51 -9.34 -0.92
N THR A 128 -14.96 -10.52 -1.31
CA THR A 128 -15.14 -11.62 -0.39
C THR A 128 -13.79 -12.11 0.14
N ASN A 129 -12.77 -11.25 0.18
CA ASN A 129 -11.59 -11.40 1.00
C ASN A 129 -11.88 -10.70 2.32
N THR A 130 -12.72 -11.32 3.16
CA THR A 130 -13.08 -10.84 4.51
C THR A 130 -11.91 -10.78 5.49
N HIS A 131 -10.66 -10.88 5.02
CA HIS A 131 -9.46 -11.09 5.82
C HIS A 131 -8.25 -10.27 5.39
N SER A 132 -8.29 -9.50 4.29
CA SER A 132 -7.21 -8.57 3.96
C SER A 132 -7.56 -7.18 4.47
N LEU A 133 -6.55 -6.48 5.00
CA LEU A 133 -6.68 -5.08 5.40
C LEU A 133 -6.24 -4.21 4.23
N SER A 134 -7.00 -3.15 3.96
CA SER A 134 -6.62 -2.06 3.06
C SER A 134 -6.05 -0.94 3.91
N PHE A 135 -4.91 -0.39 3.50
CA PHE A 135 -4.17 0.64 4.21
C PHE A 135 -4.02 1.86 3.30
N ASP A 136 -4.35 3.06 3.79
CA ASP A 136 -4.38 4.30 2.98
C ASP A 136 -3.06 5.10 3.04
N GLY A 137 -2.07 4.60 3.79
CA GLY A 137 -0.77 5.21 3.97
C GLY A 137 -0.73 6.28 5.06
N VAL A 138 -1.84 6.55 5.77
CA VAL A 138 -1.95 7.54 6.84
C VAL A 138 -2.48 6.88 8.13
N ASP A 139 -1.58 6.59 9.06
CA ASP A 139 -1.89 6.04 10.40
C ASP A 139 -2.75 4.76 10.38
N ASP A 140 -2.27 3.76 9.65
CA ASP A 140 -2.90 2.47 9.47
C ASP A 140 -2.69 1.48 10.63
N TYR A 141 -3.76 0.82 11.08
CA TYR A 141 -3.64 -0.27 12.08
C TYR A 141 -4.72 -1.35 11.96
N ALA A 142 -4.35 -2.57 12.34
CA ALA A 142 -5.27 -3.68 12.52
C ALA A 142 -5.72 -3.75 13.99
N ASN A 143 -7.02 -3.70 14.26
CA ASN A 143 -7.56 -3.93 15.61
C ASN A 143 -8.57 -5.06 15.62
N ILE A 144 -8.28 -6.13 16.38
CA ILE A 144 -9.19 -7.26 16.57
C ILE A 144 -9.81 -7.17 17.95
N VAL A 145 -11.04 -6.66 18.01
CA VAL A 145 -11.73 -6.34 19.28
C VAL A 145 -12.28 -7.60 19.99
N GLU A 146 -12.59 -8.66 19.25
CA GLU A 146 -13.34 -9.83 19.78
C GLU A 146 -12.48 -10.98 20.34
N LEU A 147 -11.15 -10.86 20.40
CA LEU A 147 -10.26 -11.94 20.90
C LEU A 147 -9.58 -11.66 22.25
N SER A 148 -9.78 -10.49 22.86
CA SER A 148 -9.07 -10.11 24.09
C SER A 148 -9.39 -11.02 25.29
N THR A 149 -10.56 -11.67 25.31
CA THR A 149 -10.96 -12.60 26.39
C THR A 149 -10.48 -14.03 26.17
N ALA A 150 -10.01 -14.38 24.96
CA ALA A 150 -9.57 -15.74 24.61
C ALA A 150 -8.14 -16.07 25.08
N ILE A 151 -7.37 -15.06 25.49
CA ILE A 151 -5.95 -15.16 25.88
C ILE A 151 -5.79 -15.11 27.41
N ASP A 152 -6.87 -15.30 28.16
CA ASP A 152 -6.79 -15.36 29.61
C ASP A 152 -6.15 -16.69 30.08
N ASN A 153 -5.02 -16.61 30.81
CA ASN A 153 -4.35 -17.73 31.48
C ASN A 153 -3.88 -18.91 30.59
N SER A 154 -3.41 -18.64 29.36
CA SER A 154 -2.79 -19.68 28.50
C SER A 154 -1.32 -19.37 28.19
N SER A 155 -0.52 -20.41 27.94
CA SER A 155 0.79 -20.21 27.33
C SER A 155 0.57 -19.77 25.88
N ILE A 156 1.22 -18.70 25.47
CA ILE A 156 1.04 -18.09 24.15
C ILE A 156 2.39 -17.72 23.53
N THR A 157 2.43 -17.78 22.20
CA THR A 157 3.51 -17.24 21.40
C THR A 157 2.91 -16.31 20.36
N LEU A 158 3.43 -15.09 20.28
CA LEU A 158 3.12 -14.14 19.21
C LEU A 158 4.41 -13.77 18.50
N MET A 159 4.41 -13.89 17.18
CA MET A 159 5.60 -13.67 16.36
C MET A 159 5.22 -13.00 15.05
N GLY A 160 6.14 -12.22 14.52
CA GLY A 160 5.95 -11.52 13.26
C GLY A 160 7.24 -10.93 12.74
N TRP A 161 7.26 -10.70 11.43
CA TRP A 161 8.26 -9.86 10.79
C TRP A 161 7.82 -8.42 10.86
N PHE A 162 8.72 -7.51 11.19
CA PHE A 162 8.45 -6.08 11.16
C PHE A 162 9.64 -5.33 10.57
N LYS A 163 9.33 -4.17 10.00
CA LYS A 163 10.27 -3.19 9.49
C LYS A 163 9.73 -1.83 9.90
N SER A 164 10.55 -1.03 10.55
CA SER A 164 10.19 0.28 11.09
C SER A 164 11.30 1.26 10.72
N THR A 165 10.90 2.48 10.36
CA THR A 165 11.80 3.52 9.87
C THR A 165 11.60 4.76 10.73
N SER A 166 12.68 5.24 11.34
CA SER A 166 12.61 6.47 12.14
C SER A 166 12.23 7.63 11.25
N ASN A 167 11.19 8.37 11.62
CA ASN A 167 10.82 9.62 10.96
C ASN A 167 11.61 10.83 11.50
N GLY A 168 12.61 10.62 12.37
CA GLY A 168 13.47 11.67 12.91
C GLY A 168 12.81 12.57 13.96
N GLU A 169 11.57 12.30 14.38
CA GLU A 169 10.85 13.10 15.36
C GLU A 169 11.15 12.67 16.81
N PRO A 170 11.80 13.51 17.64
CA PRO A 170 12.43 13.08 18.88
C PRO A 170 11.51 13.06 20.10
N ASN A 171 10.22 13.39 20.00
CA ASN A 171 9.45 13.78 21.18
C ASN A 171 8.31 12.86 21.63
N ILE A 172 7.71 12.01 20.81
CA ILE A 172 6.50 11.26 21.26
C ILE A 172 6.15 9.94 20.54
N TYR A 173 6.86 9.50 19.50
CA TYR A 173 6.34 8.40 18.68
C TYR A 173 6.79 7.02 19.18
N LEU A 174 5.85 6.34 19.84
CA LEU A 174 5.85 4.90 19.99
C LEU A 174 5.14 4.31 18.77
N GLU A 175 5.81 3.42 18.03
CA GLU A 175 5.18 2.72 16.90
C GLU A 175 4.76 1.33 17.37
N GLY A 176 3.46 1.05 17.30
CA GLY A 176 2.95 -0.28 17.61
C GLY A 176 3.46 -1.31 16.60
N ILE A 177 4.05 -2.41 17.07
CA ILE A 177 4.48 -3.51 16.20
C ILE A 177 3.36 -4.55 16.12
N PHE A 178 3.08 -5.23 17.24
CA PHE A 178 1.95 -6.16 17.36
C PHE A 178 1.65 -6.47 18.83
N GLY A 179 0.44 -6.91 19.11
CA GLY A 179 0.07 -7.49 20.40
C GLY A 179 -1.31 -7.13 20.89
N PHE A 180 -1.55 -7.47 22.15
CA PHE A 180 -2.79 -7.25 22.88
C PHE A 180 -2.53 -6.21 23.94
N ARG A 181 -3.27 -5.09 23.88
CA ARG A 181 -3.20 -4.02 24.87
C ARG A 181 -4.55 -3.89 25.54
N ASN A 182 -4.56 -3.99 26.86
CA ASN A 182 -5.75 -3.87 27.69
C ASN A 182 -5.84 -2.48 28.32
N TYR A 183 -5.89 -1.42 27.52
CA TYR A 183 -5.95 -0.05 28.05
C TYR A 183 -7.33 0.25 28.70
N PRO A 184 -7.39 0.91 29.87
CA PRO A 184 -6.31 1.56 30.63
C PRO A 184 -5.65 0.68 31.70
N GLN A 185 -5.95 -0.62 31.73
CA GLN A 185 -5.40 -1.55 32.70
C GLN A 185 -3.96 -1.95 32.31
N TYR A 186 -3.14 -2.25 33.31
CA TYR A 186 -1.77 -2.73 33.06
C TYR A 186 -1.72 -4.25 32.95
N ASP A 187 -2.72 -4.94 33.49
CA ASP A 187 -2.81 -6.39 33.50
C ASP A 187 -3.32 -6.94 32.17
N GLY A 188 -2.75 -8.06 31.72
CA GLY A 188 -3.10 -8.69 30.44
C GLY A 188 -2.51 -8.01 29.21
N ASN A 189 -1.57 -7.08 29.40
CA ASN A 189 -0.81 -6.49 28.30
C ASN A 189 0.24 -7.48 27.78
N TYR A 190 0.19 -7.76 26.49
CA TYR A 190 1.09 -8.65 25.78
C TYR A 190 1.39 -8.08 24.39
N PHE A 191 2.35 -7.16 24.30
CA PHE A 191 2.62 -6.42 23.06
C PHE A 191 4.07 -5.96 22.94
N ALA A 192 4.46 -5.58 21.72
CA ALA A 192 5.72 -4.92 21.43
C ALA A 192 5.49 -3.61 20.68
N LEU A 193 6.34 -2.63 20.97
CA LEU A 193 6.40 -1.36 20.26
C LEU A 193 7.85 -0.93 20.02
N MET A 194 8.05 -0.07 19.03
CA MET A 194 9.31 0.62 18.80
C MET A 194 9.30 1.97 19.53
N ASN A 195 10.31 2.22 20.35
CA ASN A 195 10.59 3.52 20.94
C ASN A 195 11.91 4.04 20.39
N TRP A 196 11.86 4.97 19.43
CA TRP A 196 13.04 5.56 18.80
C TRP A 196 13.90 6.41 19.73
N THR A 197 13.32 6.90 20.83
CA THR A 197 14.01 7.80 21.77
C THR A 197 14.57 7.04 22.97
N GLY A 198 13.94 5.93 23.37
CA GLY A 198 14.30 5.09 24.51
C GLY A 198 14.75 5.87 25.75
N TRP A 199 15.56 5.23 26.60
CA TRP A 199 16.27 5.92 27.69
C TRP A 199 17.71 5.39 27.78
N PRO A 200 18.76 6.22 27.65
CA PRO A 200 18.78 7.70 27.63
C PRO A 200 18.89 8.33 26.21
N GLY A 201 18.27 7.75 25.17
CA GLY A 201 18.45 8.20 23.78
C GLY A 201 18.74 7.09 22.77
N ILE A 202 18.42 5.83 23.09
CA ILE A 202 18.78 4.67 22.28
C ILE A 202 17.50 3.99 21.79
N PRO A 203 17.33 3.77 20.48
CA PRO A 203 16.18 3.03 19.95
C PRO A 203 16.01 1.68 20.66
N THR A 204 14.81 1.41 21.11
CA THR A 204 14.52 0.25 21.95
C THR A 204 13.20 -0.37 21.50
N ILE A 205 13.20 -1.69 21.29
CA ILE A 205 11.93 -2.42 21.25
C ILE A 205 11.50 -2.68 22.68
N GLU A 206 10.36 -2.12 23.05
CA GLU A 206 9.77 -2.30 24.37
C GLU A 206 8.76 -3.45 24.28
N CYS A 207 9.09 -4.56 24.94
CA CYS A 207 8.21 -5.73 25.00
C CYS A 207 7.53 -5.80 26.37
N TYR A 208 6.21 -5.94 26.35
CA TYR A 208 5.36 -6.06 27.52
C TYR A 208 4.68 -7.42 27.53
N GLY A 209 4.76 -8.13 28.66
CA GLY A 209 4.14 -9.44 28.87
C GLY A 209 4.24 -9.92 30.32
N GLY A 210 4.32 -8.97 31.26
CA GLY A 210 4.77 -9.18 32.65
C GLY A 210 5.94 -8.26 32.99
N ILE A 211 7.10 -8.84 33.34
CA ILE A 211 8.34 -8.07 33.51
C ILE A 211 8.78 -7.57 32.13
N PRO A 212 8.97 -6.24 31.92
CA PRO A 212 9.35 -5.72 30.61
C PRO A 212 10.67 -6.29 30.10
N GLY A 213 10.65 -6.79 28.86
CA GLY A 213 11.82 -7.28 28.14
C GLY A 213 12.29 -6.24 27.13
N ASN A 214 12.97 -5.20 27.59
CA ASN A 214 13.47 -4.14 26.70
C ASN A 214 14.66 -4.66 25.89
N ILE A 215 14.52 -4.67 24.57
CA ILE A 215 15.59 -5.04 23.67
C ILE A 215 16.23 -3.74 23.19
N VAL A 216 17.34 -3.35 23.83
CA VAL A 216 18.16 -2.25 23.36
C VAL A 216 18.70 -2.65 22.01
N LEU A 217 18.30 -1.93 20.98
CA LEU A 217 18.72 -2.19 19.63
C LEU A 217 19.50 -1.01 19.10
N THR A 218 20.41 -1.32 18.19
CA THR A 218 20.68 -0.41 17.09
C THR A 218 19.90 -0.97 15.91
N PRO A 219 18.56 -0.83 15.87
CA PRO A 219 17.87 -1.25 14.66
C PRO A 219 18.41 -0.32 13.58
N SER A 220 19.06 -0.88 12.55
CA SER A 220 19.17 -0.11 11.33
C SER A 220 17.75 0.21 10.91
N ASP A 221 17.52 1.49 10.68
CA ASP A 221 16.32 1.94 9.98
C ASP A 221 16.12 1.09 8.73
N ASP A 222 14.87 0.91 8.35
CA ASP A 222 14.53 0.24 7.10
C ASP A 222 14.92 -1.26 7.02
N THR A 223 15.23 -1.90 8.16
CA THR A 223 15.65 -3.31 8.23
C THR A 223 14.54 -4.22 8.74
N TRP A 224 14.41 -5.39 8.10
CA TRP A 224 13.49 -6.44 8.53
C TRP A 224 14.05 -7.22 9.71
N TYR A 225 13.23 -7.36 10.74
CA TYR A 225 13.51 -8.16 11.92
C TYR A 225 12.39 -9.17 12.16
N HIS A 226 12.73 -10.32 12.73
CA HIS A 226 11.76 -11.28 13.23
C HIS A 226 11.69 -11.22 14.75
N LEU A 227 10.57 -10.73 15.27
CA LEU A 227 10.33 -10.62 16.72
C LEU A 227 9.41 -11.74 17.18
N THR A 228 9.73 -12.34 18.33
CA THR A 228 8.89 -13.35 18.98
C THR A 228 8.75 -13.04 20.46
N LEU A 229 7.51 -13.00 20.92
CA LEU A 229 7.11 -12.93 22.32
C LEU A 229 6.63 -14.33 22.72
N VAL A 230 7.05 -14.82 23.88
CA VAL A 230 6.60 -16.11 24.44
C VAL A 230 6.21 -15.91 25.89
N TYR A 231 4.97 -16.24 26.24
CA TYR A 231 4.56 -16.36 27.63
C TYR A 231 4.27 -17.82 27.96
N ASP A 232 5.02 -18.35 28.92
CA ASP A 232 4.74 -19.65 29.51
C ASP A 232 3.95 -19.47 30.81
N ASN A 233 2.64 -19.72 30.73
CA ASN A 233 1.76 -19.57 31.88
C ASN A 233 2.01 -20.62 32.97
N THR A 234 2.62 -21.77 32.64
CA THR A 234 2.92 -22.82 33.62
C THR A 234 3.99 -22.36 34.61
N ASN A 235 5.00 -21.66 34.09
CA ASN A 235 6.15 -21.20 34.86
C ASN A 235 6.10 -19.69 35.16
N ALA A 236 5.09 -18.97 34.64
CA ALA A 236 4.97 -17.52 34.68
C ALA A 236 6.22 -16.79 34.13
N VAL A 237 6.74 -17.29 33.00
CA VAL A 237 7.95 -16.78 32.34
C VAL A 237 7.59 -16.06 31.05
N PHE A 238 8.14 -14.88 30.85
CA PHE A 238 8.00 -14.12 29.61
C PHE A 238 9.36 -13.99 28.92
N SER A 239 9.50 -14.61 27.75
CA SER A 239 10.73 -14.56 26.96
C SER A 239 10.53 -13.80 25.65
N THR A 240 11.59 -13.12 25.22
CA THR A 240 11.62 -12.40 23.94
C THR A 240 12.76 -12.91 23.07
N TYR A 241 12.54 -12.99 21.76
CA TYR A 241 13.54 -13.40 20.78
C TYR A 241 13.56 -12.42 19.62
N LEU A 242 14.75 -12.09 19.15
CA LEU A 242 14.98 -11.32 17.95
C LEU A 242 15.84 -12.13 16.98
N ASP A 243 15.37 -12.32 15.76
CA ASP A 243 16.02 -13.13 14.72
C ASP A 243 16.40 -14.54 15.22
N GLY A 244 15.56 -15.10 16.09
CA GLY A 244 15.73 -16.41 16.70
C GLY A 244 16.68 -16.44 17.91
N ILE A 245 17.26 -15.31 18.31
CA ILE A 245 18.15 -15.20 19.48
C ILE A 245 17.35 -14.72 20.68
N GLN A 246 17.46 -15.41 21.82
CA GLN A 246 16.80 -15.00 23.07
C GLN A 246 17.43 -13.72 23.63
N MET A 247 16.60 -12.70 23.86
CA MET A 247 17.04 -11.38 24.33
C MET A 247 16.75 -11.17 25.82
N ALA A 248 15.60 -11.66 26.30
CA ALA A 248 15.21 -11.62 27.70
C ALA A 248 14.34 -12.85 28.08
N SER A 249 14.27 -13.14 29.37
CA SER A 249 13.40 -14.16 29.98
C SER A 249 13.11 -13.88 31.44
#